data_AF-A0A662JEV0-F1
#
_entry.id   AF-A0A662JEV0-F1
#
_cell.length_a   1.000
_cell.length_b   1.000
_cell.length_c   1.000
_cell.angle_alpha   90.00
_cell.angle_beta   90.00
_cell.angle_gamma   90.00
#
_symmetry.space_group_name_H-M   'P 1'
#
loop_
_entity.id
_entity.type
_entity.pdbx_description
1 polymer ?
#
loop_
_entity_poly.entity_id
_entity_poly.type
_entity_poly.pdbx_seq_one_letter_code
_entity_poly.pdbx_strand_id
1 'polypeptide(L)'
;MLTLEDLAKYPFSVEAQSYVKSRGLTVEELSSPEHQEVLKRALERVEEALNKALVSVKLDRLDVEIFSYPVAVLMVSLSGDKIITSRFAEAEAKRAFSLLREESPDKLLSLASGTFNWDVKRARLNVGYRIYEFSVRWEDYLKVALGFKSPHWKLINRVLVSGRVYLQRHELARMMAEAIRERLLEKASAAPQLSEPPQPVREGVERILELAKTRVSKKPLPIVEAAVKSSEEAYPPCIKTLLEEALAGKQLPHMARFTLASFMLSIGKSIEEVIEVFRRLPDFDERKTLYHVKHIAGEIGAKTRYTPPNCETLRTFNLCVAPDSLCQRIKHPLSYYKRALRGGASS
;
A
#
# COMPACT_ATOMS: atom_id res chain seq x y z
N MET A 1 2.52 -12.55 -27.73
CA MET A 1 3.57 -13.12 -26.86
C MET A 1 4.21 -11.99 -26.09
N LEU A 2 4.59 -12.22 -24.83
CA LEU A 2 5.29 -11.23 -24.02
C LEU A 2 6.72 -11.06 -24.54
N THR A 3 7.17 -9.81 -24.65
CA THR A 3 8.56 -9.48 -24.98
C THR A 3 9.47 -9.67 -23.77
N LEU A 4 10.79 -9.69 -23.96
CA LEU A 4 11.74 -9.75 -22.84
C LEU A 4 11.57 -8.55 -21.89
N GLU A 5 11.23 -7.36 -22.43
CA GLU A 5 10.91 -6.18 -21.64
C GLU A 5 9.63 -6.40 -20.80
N ASP A 6 8.61 -7.05 -21.36
CA ASP A 6 7.41 -7.42 -20.60
C ASP A 6 7.74 -8.42 -19.48
N LEU A 7 8.67 -9.36 -19.70
CA LEU A 7 9.12 -10.28 -18.64
C LEU A 7 9.81 -9.52 -17.49
N ALA A 8 10.61 -8.49 -17.80
CA ALA A 8 11.25 -7.64 -16.80
C ALA A 8 10.24 -6.75 -16.04
N LYS A 9 9.19 -6.27 -16.74
CA LYS A 9 8.07 -5.55 -16.12
C LYS A 9 7.25 -6.48 -15.21
N TYR A 10 6.98 -7.71 -15.66
CA TYR A 10 6.10 -8.68 -15.01
C TYR A 10 6.83 -9.98 -14.69
N PRO A 11 7.84 -9.96 -13.79
CA PRO A 11 8.65 -11.14 -13.49
C PRO A 11 7.88 -12.23 -12.73
N PHE A 12 6.67 -11.93 -12.28
CA PHE A 12 5.72 -12.87 -11.68
C PHE A 12 4.90 -13.66 -12.71
N SER A 13 4.97 -13.30 -14.00
CA SER A 13 4.25 -14.00 -15.08
C SER A 13 4.74 -15.45 -15.24
N VAL A 14 3.92 -16.30 -15.83
CA VAL A 14 4.29 -17.71 -16.09
C VAL A 14 5.44 -17.76 -17.10
N GLU A 15 5.40 -16.89 -18.11
CA GLU A 15 6.43 -16.78 -19.13
C GLU A 15 7.77 -16.33 -18.54
N ALA A 16 7.78 -15.36 -17.61
CA ALA A 16 9.00 -14.95 -16.93
C ALA A 16 9.57 -16.08 -16.05
N GLN A 17 8.71 -16.82 -15.36
CA GLN A 17 9.12 -17.98 -14.58
C GLN A 17 9.70 -19.10 -15.46
N SER A 18 9.10 -19.36 -16.61
CA SER A 18 9.62 -20.31 -17.60
C SER A 18 10.95 -19.85 -18.19
N TYR A 19 11.11 -18.55 -18.45
CA TYR A 19 12.37 -17.97 -18.89
C TYR A 19 13.49 -18.22 -17.89
N VAL A 20 13.27 -17.90 -16.61
CA VAL A 20 14.26 -18.15 -15.54
C VAL A 20 14.62 -19.64 -15.46
N LYS A 21 13.63 -20.54 -15.50
CA LYS A 21 13.87 -21.99 -15.46
C LYS A 21 14.69 -22.48 -16.67
N SER A 22 14.41 -21.98 -17.86
CA SER A 22 15.11 -22.37 -19.09
C SER A 22 16.59 -21.98 -19.11
N ARG A 23 16.97 -20.99 -18.28
CA ARG A 23 18.35 -20.51 -18.13
C ARG A 23 19.14 -21.25 -17.07
N GLY A 24 18.52 -22.22 -16.38
CA GLY A 24 19.22 -23.15 -15.48
C GLY A 24 19.55 -22.59 -14.10
N LEU A 25 19.17 -21.34 -13.78
CA LEU A 25 19.60 -20.69 -12.53
C LEU A 25 19.19 -21.50 -11.28
N THR A 26 20.17 -22.10 -10.63
CA THR A 26 19.98 -22.76 -9.32
C THR A 26 20.33 -21.81 -8.18
N VAL A 27 19.96 -22.19 -6.94
CA VAL A 27 20.30 -21.38 -5.76
C VAL A 27 21.82 -21.34 -5.57
N GLU A 28 22.51 -22.45 -5.84
CA GLU A 28 23.96 -22.62 -5.67
C GLU A 28 24.75 -21.72 -6.61
N GLU A 29 24.29 -21.57 -7.87
CA GLU A 29 24.90 -20.74 -8.90
C GLU A 29 24.87 -19.25 -8.59
N LEU A 30 24.04 -18.81 -7.64
CA LEU A 30 24.02 -17.41 -7.17
C LEU A 30 25.37 -16.98 -6.57
N SER A 31 26.25 -17.93 -6.22
CA SER A 31 27.59 -17.64 -5.73
C SER A 31 28.57 -17.20 -6.82
N SER A 32 28.25 -17.45 -8.10
CA SER A 32 29.11 -17.13 -9.23
C SER A 32 29.19 -15.61 -9.46
N PRO A 33 30.36 -15.06 -9.85
CA PRO A 33 30.54 -13.63 -10.12
C PRO A 33 29.54 -13.06 -11.13
N GLU A 34 29.08 -13.88 -12.09
CA GLU A 34 28.10 -13.52 -13.12
C GLU A 34 26.74 -13.10 -12.54
N HIS A 35 26.39 -13.60 -11.35
CA HIS A 35 25.12 -13.33 -10.67
C HIS A 35 25.20 -12.22 -9.61
N GLN A 36 26.37 -11.60 -9.42
CA GLN A 36 26.56 -10.54 -8.43
C GLN A 36 25.61 -9.35 -8.65
N GLU A 37 25.40 -8.95 -9.91
CA GLU A 37 24.47 -7.87 -10.25
C GLU A 37 23.00 -8.25 -10.02
N VAL A 38 22.65 -9.54 -10.18
CA VAL A 38 21.32 -10.08 -9.84
C VAL A 38 21.07 -9.98 -8.34
N LEU A 39 22.03 -10.41 -7.52
CA LEU A 39 21.95 -10.33 -6.05
C LEU A 39 21.84 -8.88 -5.57
N LYS A 40 22.68 -8.00 -6.11
CA LYS A 40 22.65 -6.56 -5.80
C LYS A 40 21.29 -5.95 -6.13
N ARG A 41 20.75 -6.26 -7.31
CA ARG A 41 19.42 -5.77 -7.70
C ARG A 41 18.33 -6.37 -6.82
N ALA A 42 18.39 -7.66 -6.49
CA ALA A 42 17.43 -8.31 -5.61
C ALA A 42 17.37 -7.65 -4.22
N LEU A 43 18.54 -7.41 -3.63
CA LEU A 43 18.67 -6.68 -2.38
C LEU A 43 18.12 -5.26 -2.49
N GLU A 44 18.43 -4.54 -3.58
CA GLU A 44 17.89 -3.22 -3.83
C GLU A 44 16.34 -3.22 -3.92
N ARG A 45 15.71 -4.24 -4.54
CA ARG A 45 14.24 -4.35 -4.55
C ARG A 45 13.68 -4.40 -3.13
N VAL A 46 14.30 -5.20 -2.25
CA VAL A 46 13.88 -5.30 -0.85
C VAL A 46 14.15 -4.00 -0.09
N GLU A 47 15.30 -3.36 -0.32
CA GLU A 47 15.63 -2.05 0.25
C GLU A 47 14.61 -0.98 -0.16
N GLU A 48 14.22 -0.92 -1.42
CA GLU A 48 13.22 0.01 -1.94
C GLU A 48 11.83 -0.29 -1.37
N ALA A 49 11.45 -1.56 -1.30
CA ALA A 49 10.19 -1.97 -0.70
C ALA A 49 10.11 -1.58 0.77
N LEU A 50 11.17 -1.83 1.55
CA LEU A 50 11.25 -1.41 2.92
C LEU A 50 11.25 0.12 2.99
N ASN A 51 12.10 0.81 2.22
CA ASN A 51 12.36 2.23 2.41
C ASN A 51 11.30 3.16 1.83
N LYS A 52 10.88 2.90 0.59
CA LYS A 52 10.02 3.75 -0.23
C LYS A 52 8.60 3.21 -0.35
N ALA A 53 8.34 1.98 0.12
CA ALA A 53 7.06 1.28 -0.06
C ALA A 53 6.64 1.15 -1.54
N LEU A 54 7.61 1.16 -2.45
CA LEU A 54 7.47 1.00 -3.89
C LEU A 54 8.81 0.51 -4.45
N VAL A 55 8.77 -0.49 -5.33
CA VAL A 55 9.95 -0.99 -6.05
C VAL A 55 10.05 -0.30 -7.40
N SER A 56 11.24 0.17 -7.76
CA SER A 56 11.50 0.79 -9.06
C SER A 56 11.51 -0.24 -10.20
N VAL A 57 11.33 0.25 -11.42
CA VAL A 57 11.44 -0.57 -12.65
C VAL A 57 12.74 -0.19 -13.33
N LYS A 58 13.62 -1.17 -13.51
CA LYS A 58 14.92 -0.99 -14.18
C LYS A 58 14.95 -1.86 -15.44
N LEU A 59 15.08 -1.22 -16.59
CA LEU A 59 15.01 -1.88 -17.92
C LEU A 59 16.33 -1.78 -18.70
N ASP A 60 17.37 -1.23 -18.08
CA ASP A 60 18.73 -1.15 -18.61
C ASP A 60 19.36 -2.52 -18.80
N ARG A 61 19.07 -3.47 -17.89
CA ARG A 61 19.50 -4.87 -17.98
C ARG A 61 18.33 -5.80 -17.71
N LEU A 62 17.65 -6.20 -18.79
CA LEU A 62 16.41 -6.98 -18.72
C LEU A 62 16.58 -8.31 -17.95
N ASP A 63 17.63 -9.08 -18.25
CA ASP A 63 17.89 -10.34 -17.55
C ASP A 63 18.06 -10.12 -16.05
N VAL A 64 18.86 -9.12 -15.65
CA VAL A 64 19.07 -8.81 -14.22
C VAL A 64 17.76 -8.46 -13.54
N GLU A 65 16.92 -7.64 -14.17
CA GLU A 65 15.62 -7.29 -13.60
C GLU A 65 14.72 -8.53 -13.45
N ILE A 66 14.70 -9.43 -14.45
CA ILE A 66 13.92 -10.68 -14.41
C ILE A 66 14.41 -11.60 -13.29
N PHE A 67 15.71 -11.90 -13.24
CA PHE A 67 16.30 -12.81 -12.25
C PHE A 67 16.31 -12.24 -10.83
N SER A 68 16.37 -10.91 -10.68
CA SER A 68 16.38 -10.27 -9.36
C SER A 68 15.09 -10.51 -8.56
N TYR A 69 13.95 -10.71 -9.24
CA TYR A 69 12.67 -10.94 -8.59
C TYR A 69 12.61 -12.27 -7.81
N PRO A 70 12.85 -13.46 -8.41
CA PRO A 70 12.86 -14.71 -7.65
C PRO A 70 13.93 -14.74 -6.57
N VAL A 71 15.10 -14.11 -6.80
CA VAL A 71 16.16 -14.00 -5.78
C VAL A 71 15.72 -13.12 -4.60
N ALA A 72 15.03 -12.00 -4.85
CA ALA A 72 14.47 -11.17 -3.79
C ALA A 72 13.38 -11.92 -3.00
N VAL A 73 12.51 -12.67 -3.69
CA VAL A 73 11.50 -13.52 -3.03
C VAL A 73 12.18 -14.56 -2.14
N LEU A 74 13.25 -15.21 -2.62
CA LEU A 74 14.03 -16.16 -1.82
C LEU A 74 14.61 -15.50 -0.56
N MET A 75 15.29 -14.36 -0.69
CA MET A 75 15.86 -13.63 0.45
C MET A 75 14.80 -13.21 1.47
N VAL A 76 13.66 -12.68 1.00
CA VAL A 76 12.54 -12.30 1.87
C VAL A 76 11.96 -13.51 2.58
N SER A 77 11.79 -14.64 1.89
CA SER A 77 11.29 -15.88 2.48
C SER A 77 12.23 -16.41 3.56
N LEU A 78 13.55 -16.42 3.29
CA LEU A 78 14.58 -16.85 4.23
C LEU A 78 14.70 -15.94 5.45
N SER A 79 14.31 -14.66 5.34
CA SER A 79 14.33 -13.74 6.49
C SER A 79 13.38 -14.16 7.63
N GLY A 80 12.31 -14.91 7.33
CA GLY A 80 11.28 -15.32 8.29
C GLY A 80 10.48 -14.17 8.92
N ASP A 81 10.74 -12.92 8.52
CA ASP A 81 10.10 -11.74 9.12
C ASP A 81 8.82 -11.36 8.36
N LYS A 82 7.69 -11.44 9.06
CA LYS A 82 6.35 -11.14 8.51
C LYS A 82 6.19 -9.68 8.08
N ILE A 83 6.86 -8.74 8.75
CA ILE A 83 6.80 -7.31 8.42
C ILE A 83 7.58 -7.05 7.12
N ILE A 84 8.77 -7.63 6.98
CA ILE A 84 9.57 -7.53 5.75
C ILE A 84 8.78 -8.13 4.59
N THR A 85 8.25 -9.33 4.77
CA THR A 85 7.43 -10.04 3.79
C THR A 85 6.23 -9.21 3.35
N SER A 86 5.47 -8.68 4.30
CA SER A 86 4.28 -7.86 4.01
C SER A 86 4.63 -6.58 3.25
N ARG A 87 5.70 -5.88 3.64
CA ARG A 87 6.15 -4.66 2.95
C ARG A 87 6.65 -4.93 1.54
N PHE A 88 7.40 -6.01 1.37
CA PHE A 88 7.88 -6.44 0.05
C PHE A 88 6.71 -6.77 -0.87
N ALA A 89 5.77 -7.60 -0.42
CA ALA A 89 4.59 -7.97 -1.19
C ALA A 89 3.75 -6.75 -1.60
N GLU A 90 3.53 -5.80 -0.67
CA GLU A 90 2.77 -4.58 -0.96
C GLU A 90 3.49 -3.66 -1.96
N ALA A 91 4.81 -3.51 -1.85
CA ALA A 91 5.60 -2.67 -2.74
C ALA A 91 5.66 -3.24 -4.16
N GLU A 92 5.83 -4.56 -4.30
CA GLU A 92 5.78 -5.25 -5.59
C GLU A 92 4.38 -5.21 -6.22
N ALA A 93 3.33 -5.36 -5.42
CA ALA A 93 1.95 -5.21 -5.89
C ALA A 93 1.69 -3.78 -6.40
N LYS A 94 2.21 -2.75 -5.72
CA LYS A 94 2.13 -1.35 -6.19
C LYS A 94 2.92 -1.10 -7.47
N ARG A 95 4.12 -1.69 -7.59
CA ARG A 95 4.92 -1.67 -8.84
C ARG A 95 4.10 -2.27 -9.98
N ALA A 96 3.57 -3.48 -9.78
CA ALA A 96 2.76 -4.17 -10.77
C ALA A 96 1.51 -3.37 -11.15
N PHE A 97 0.75 -2.85 -10.18
CA PHE A 97 -0.44 -2.03 -10.44
C PHE A 97 -0.14 -0.81 -11.30
N SER A 98 0.96 -0.10 -10.99
CA SER A 98 1.34 1.12 -11.70
C SER A 98 1.72 0.86 -13.16
N LEU A 99 2.29 -0.31 -13.45
CA LEU A 99 2.58 -0.75 -14.83
C LEU A 99 1.32 -1.25 -15.53
N LEU A 100 0.58 -2.17 -14.91
CA LEU A 100 -0.58 -2.85 -15.48
C LEU A 100 -1.71 -1.89 -15.88
N ARG A 101 -1.92 -0.81 -15.11
CA ARG A 101 -3.00 0.16 -15.42
C ARG A 101 -2.76 0.94 -16.71
N GLU A 102 -1.51 1.07 -17.14
CA GLU A 102 -1.10 1.78 -18.36
C GLU A 102 -1.05 0.85 -19.58
N GLU A 103 -1.19 -0.47 -19.39
CA GLU A 103 -1.10 -1.42 -20.48
C GLU A 103 -2.30 -1.38 -21.42
N SER A 104 -2.04 -1.80 -22.66
CA SER A 104 -3.12 -2.05 -23.61
C SER A 104 -4.08 -3.12 -23.08
N PRO A 105 -5.38 -3.01 -23.37
CA PRO A 105 -6.34 -3.94 -22.82
C PRO A 105 -6.14 -5.39 -23.31
N ASP A 106 -5.53 -5.61 -24.48
CA ASP A 106 -5.20 -6.97 -24.95
C ASP A 106 -4.02 -7.57 -24.19
N LYS A 107 -3.00 -6.75 -23.84
CA LYS A 107 -1.92 -7.24 -22.99
C LYS A 107 -2.42 -7.54 -21.58
N LEU A 108 -3.24 -6.67 -21.00
CA LEU A 108 -3.81 -6.90 -19.67
C LEU A 108 -4.63 -8.19 -19.61
N LEU A 109 -5.42 -8.45 -20.66
CA LEU A 109 -6.15 -9.71 -20.84
C LEU A 109 -5.20 -10.91 -20.87
N SER A 110 -4.15 -10.87 -21.71
CA SER A 110 -3.18 -11.96 -21.83
C SER A 110 -2.48 -12.27 -20.51
N LEU A 111 -2.08 -11.25 -19.75
CA LEU A 111 -1.45 -11.40 -18.45
C LEU A 111 -2.42 -11.96 -17.41
N ALA A 112 -3.66 -11.46 -17.36
CA ALA A 112 -4.68 -11.92 -16.43
C ALA A 112 -4.97 -13.42 -16.61
N SER A 113 -5.24 -13.84 -17.85
CA SER A 113 -5.54 -15.24 -18.17
C SER A 113 -4.30 -16.14 -18.07
N GLY A 114 -3.15 -15.72 -18.63
CA GLY A 114 -1.93 -16.53 -18.64
C GLY A 114 -1.29 -16.70 -17.26
N THR A 115 -1.30 -15.67 -16.42
CA THR A 115 -0.57 -15.68 -15.13
C THR A 115 -1.41 -16.17 -13.95
N PHE A 116 -2.72 -15.91 -13.97
CA PHE A 116 -3.62 -16.22 -12.85
C PHE A 116 -4.67 -17.27 -13.21
N ASN A 117 -4.72 -17.73 -14.47
CA ASN A 117 -5.70 -18.69 -14.97
C ASN A 117 -7.15 -18.21 -14.74
N TRP A 118 -7.37 -16.90 -14.88
CA TRP A 118 -8.70 -16.32 -14.78
C TRP A 118 -9.42 -16.34 -16.12
N ASP A 119 -10.71 -16.69 -16.09
CA ASP A 119 -11.60 -16.49 -17.24
C ASP A 119 -11.96 -15.01 -17.34
N VAL A 120 -11.10 -14.25 -18.02
CA VAL A 120 -11.30 -12.83 -18.36
C VAL A 120 -11.59 -12.73 -19.85
N LYS A 121 -12.52 -11.84 -20.22
CA LYS A 121 -12.88 -11.54 -21.61
C LYS A 121 -12.95 -10.04 -21.82
N ARG A 122 -12.68 -9.59 -23.05
CA ARG A 122 -13.04 -8.24 -23.47
C ARG A 122 -14.56 -8.07 -23.33
N ALA A 123 -14.96 -6.91 -22.86
CA ALA A 123 -16.34 -6.49 -22.77
C ALA A 123 -16.47 -5.05 -23.29
N ARG A 124 -17.69 -4.70 -23.68
CA ARG A 124 -18.08 -3.30 -23.92
C ARG A 124 -19.45 -3.13 -23.32
N LEU A 125 -19.48 -2.82 -22.03
CA LEU A 125 -20.72 -2.52 -21.32
C LEU A 125 -20.64 -1.11 -20.76
N ASN A 126 -21.66 -0.32 -21.06
CA ASN A 126 -21.82 1.02 -20.52
C ASN A 126 -22.95 1.01 -19.50
N VAL A 127 -22.66 1.43 -18.27
CA VAL A 127 -23.67 1.60 -17.21
C VAL A 127 -23.55 3.03 -16.69
N GLY A 128 -24.50 3.88 -17.09
CA GLY A 128 -24.39 5.33 -16.90
C GLY A 128 -23.12 5.86 -17.56
N TYR A 129 -22.30 6.60 -16.80
CA TYR A 129 -21.03 7.16 -17.27
C TYR A 129 -19.84 6.20 -17.20
N ARG A 130 -20.04 4.97 -16.73
CA ARG A 130 -18.96 3.98 -16.57
C ARG A 130 -18.89 3.05 -17.77
N ILE A 131 -17.68 2.94 -18.31
CA ILE A 131 -17.34 2.01 -19.40
C ILE A 131 -16.57 0.84 -18.80
N TYR A 132 -17.08 -0.37 -19.01
CA TYR A 132 -16.47 -1.62 -18.60
C TYR A 132 -15.88 -2.32 -19.82
N GLU A 133 -14.55 -2.40 -19.84
CA GLU A 133 -13.75 -2.96 -20.94
C GLU A 133 -13.49 -4.47 -20.79
N PHE A 134 -13.78 -5.01 -19.60
CA PHE A 134 -13.49 -6.40 -19.23
C PHE A 134 -14.66 -7.03 -18.48
N SER A 135 -14.74 -8.35 -18.57
CA SER A 135 -15.57 -9.17 -17.70
C SER A 135 -14.78 -10.38 -17.20
N VAL A 136 -14.91 -10.69 -15.91
CA VAL A 136 -14.30 -11.85 -15.28
C VAL A 136 -15.38 -12.79 -14.74
N ARG A 137 -15.15 -14.09 -14.79
CA ARG A 137 -16.03 -15.09 -14.17
C ARG A 137 -16.13 -14.84 -12.66
N TRP A 138 -17.35 -14.88 -12.10
CA TRP A 138 -17.60 -14.42 -10.72
C TRP A 138 -16.80 -15.19 -9.66
N GLU A 139 -16.51 -16.47 -9.90
CA GLU A 139 -15.68 -17.30 -9.02
C GLU A 139 -14.24 -16.77 -8.95
N ASP A 140 -13.66 -16.42 -10.09
CA ASP A 140 -12.30 -15.84 -10.15
C ASP A 140 -12.27 -14.43 -9.53
N TYR A 141 -13.34 -13.67 -9.70
CA TYR A 141 -13.51 -12.40 -9.01
C TYR A 141 -13.49 -12.55 -7.49
N LEU A 142 -14.27 -13.48 -6.94
CA LEU A 142 -14.39 -13.66 -5.50
C LEU A 142 -13.10 -14.13 -4.83
N LYS A 143 -12.29 -14.97 -5.51
CA LYS A 143 -10.97 -15.40 -5.00
C LYS A 143 -10.09 -14.22 -4.60
N VAL A 144 -10.18 -13.11 -5.34
CA VAL A 144 -9.38 -11.91 -5.08
C VAL A 144 -10.15 -10.88 -4.25
N ALA A 145 -11.44 -10.72 -4.52
CA ALA A 145 -12.25 -9.66 -3.93
C ALA A 145 -12.30 -9.71 -2.40
N LEU A 146 -12.18 -10.90 -1.80
CA LEU A 146 -12.12 -11.10 -0.35
C LEU A 146 -10.91 -10.42 0.32
N GLY A 147 -9.81 -10.20 -0.43
CA GLY A 147 -8.64 -9.46 0.06
C GLY A 147 -8.88 -7.95 0.18
N PHE A 148 -9.90 -7.41 -0.49
CA PHE A 148 -10.20 -5.98 -0.44
C PHE A 148 -11.16 -5.61 0.70
N LYS A 149 -10.76 -4.61 1.49
CA LYS A 149 -11.60 -4.05 2.56
C LYS A 149 -12.69 -3.10 2.05
N SER A 150 -12.47 -2.46 0.91
CA SER A 150 -13.38 -1.42 0.41
C SER A 150 -14.72 -2.02 -0.06
N PRO A 151 -15.87 -1.46 0.35
CA PRO A 151 -17.19 -1.93 -0.08
C PRO A 151 -17.36 -2.02 -1.60
N HIS A 152 -16.66 -1.17 -2.36
CA HIS A 152 -16.66 -1.17 -3.83
C HIS A 152 -16.32 -2.52 -4.47
N TRP A 153 -15.54 -3.35 -3.76
CA TRP A 153 -15.12 -4.68 -4.22
C TRP A 153 -16.07 -5.79 -3.79
N LYS A 154 -17.04 -5.53 -2.91
CA LYS A 154 -18.05 -6.53 -2.54
C LYS A 154 -18.91 -6.83 -3.76
N LEU A 155 -19.14 -8.11 -4.06
CA LEU A 155 -19.89 -8.55 -5.25
C LEU A 155 -21.26 -7.88 -5.38
N ILE A 156 -21.95 -7.65 -4.26
CA ILE A 156 -23.24 -6.94 -4.21
C ILE A 156 -23.21 -5.52 -4.78
N ASN A 157 -22.02 -4.90 -4.84
CA ASN A 157 -21.80 -3.55 -5.36
C ASN A 157 -21.20 -3.55 -6.78
N ARG A 158 -21.20 -4.70 -7.46
CA ARG A 158 -20.63 -4.87 -8.80
C ARG A 158 -21.72 -5.12 -9.84
N VAL A 159 -21.40 -4.75 -11.08
CA VAL A 159 -22.21 -5.13 -12.24
C VAL A 159 -21.93 -6.60 -12.56
N LEU A 160 -22.92 -7.46 -12.34
CA LEU A 160 -22.89 -8.90 -12.57
C LEU A 160 -23.96 -9.26 -13.61
N VAL A 161 -23.54 -9.76 -14.78
CA VAL A 161 -24.47 -10.20 -15.85
C VAL A 161 -24.02 -11.56 -16.35
N SER A 162 -24.94 -12.53 -16.39
CA SER A 162 -24.72 -13.89 -16.88
C SER A 162 -23.48 -14.57 -16.25
N GLY A 163 -23.34 -14.45 -14.93
CA GLY A 163 -22.22 -15.05 -14.17
C GLY A 163 -20.87 -14.35 -14.35
N ARG A 164 -20.84 -13.14 -14.92
CA ARG A 164 -19.59 -12.38 -15.12
C ARG A 164 -19.65 -11.02 -14.46
N VAL A 165 -18.60 -10.68 -13.73
CA VAL A 165 -18.40 -9.38 -13.08
C VAL A 165 -17.69 -8.46 -14.06
N TYR A 166 -18.27 -7.28 -14.29
CA TYR A 166 -17.72 -6.30 -15.21
C TYR A 166 -16.76 -5.36 -14.51
N LEU A 167 -15.61 -5.12 -15.16
CA LEU A 167 -14.49 -4.37 -14.61
C LEU A 167 -13.98 -3.31 -15.59
N GLN A 168 -13.61 -2.16 -15.07
CA GLN A 168 -12.81 -1.16 -15.77
C GLN A 168 -11.33 -1.60 -15.77
N ARG A 169 -10.51 -1.03 -16.65
CA ARG A 169 -9.10 -1.38 -16.78
C ARG A 169 -8.32 -1.31 -15.47
N HIS A 170 -8.45 -0.20 -14.73
CA HIS A 170 -7.78 -0.02 -13.45
C HIS A 170 -8.25 -1.03 -12.39
N GLU A 171 -9.47 -1.54 -12.50
CA GLU A 171 -10.00 -2.53 -11.57
C GLU A 171 -9.41 -3.91 -11.84
N LEU A 172 -9.33 -4.32 -13.12
CA LEU A 172 -8.62 -5.56 -13.47
C LEU A 172 -7.15 -5.49 -13.07
N ALA A 173 -6.46 -4.37 -13.35
CA ALA A 173 -5.09 -4.16 -12.91
C ALA A 173 -4.94 -4.24 -11.38
N ARG A 174 -5.91 -3.68 -10.62
CA ARG A 174 -5.89 -3.74 -9.16
C ARG A 174 -6.11 -5.16 -8.63
N MET A 175 -7.00 -5.94 -9.26
CA MET A 175 -7.18 -7.36 -8.92
C MET A 175 -5.89 -8.16 -9.15
N MET A 176 -5.24 -7.97 -10.29
CA MET A 176 -3.97 -8.64 -10.58
C MET A 176 -2.88 -8.28 -9.55
N ALA A 177 -2.77 -7.00 -9.19
CA ALA A 177 -1.85 -6.55 -8.14
C ALA A 177 -2.13 -7.22 -6.78
N GLU A 178 -3.39 -7.34 -6.40
CA GLU A 178 -3.80 -8.00 -5.15
C GLU A 178 -3.47 -9.50 -5.17
N ALA A 179 -3.71 -10.17 -6.30
CA ALA A 179 -3.36 -11.58 -6.47
C ALA A 179 -1.84 -11.81 -6.40
N ILE A 180 -1.03 -10.87 -6.89
CA ILE A 180 0.44 -10.92 -6.73
C ILE A 180 0.82 -10.76 -5.27
N ARG A 181 0.19 -9.82 -4.54
CA ARG A 181 0.42 -9.60 -3.11
C ARG A 181 0.19 -10.89 -2.33
N GLU A 182 -0.98 -11.52 -2.52
CA GLU A 182 -1.32 -12.78 -1.84
C GLU A 182 -0.36 -13.91 -2.21
N ARG A 183 -0.06 -14.10 -3.50
CA ARG A 183 0.90 -15.12 -3.95
C ARG A 183 2.29 -14.94 -3.31
N LEU A 184 2.74 -13.70 -3.10
CA LEU A 184 4.01 -13.41 -2.44
C LEU A 184 3.96 -13.73 -0.94
N LEU A 185 2.87 -13.41 -0.25
CA LEU A 185 2.69 -13.75 1.16
C LEU A 185 2.64 -15.27 1.37
N GLU A 186 1.92 -16.00 0.50
CA GLU A 186 1.83 -17.46 0.53
C GLU A 186 3.20 -18.10 0.28
N LYS A 187 3.90 -17.67 -0.78
CA LYS A 187 5.24 -18.19 -1.10
C LYS A 187 6.25 -17.97 0.01
N ALA A 188 6.25 -16.78 0.63
CA ALA A 188 7.14 -16.48 1.73
C ALA A 188 6.81 -17.26 3.01
N SER A 189 5.53 -17.63 3.20
CA SER A 189 5.12 -18.50 4.31
C SER A 189 5.53 -19.96 4.10
N ALA A 190 5.70 -20.38 2.85
CA ALA A 190 6.21 -21.68 2.43
C ALA A 190 7.73 -21.64 2.16
N ALA A 191 8.50 -20.96 3.02
CA ALA A 191 9.93 -20.78 2.84
C ALA A 191 10.62 -22.14 2.57
N PRO A 192 11.52 -22.22 1.58
CA PRO A 192 12.24 -23.45 1.30
C PRO A 192 13.06 -23.85 2.53
N GLN A 193 13.00 -25.12 2.91
CA GLN A 193 13.85 -25.69 3.95
C GLN A 193 15.26 -25.86 3.39
N LEU A 194 15.99 -24.75 3.24
CA LEU A 194 17.40 -24.74 2.91
C LEU A 194 18.18 -24.80 4.21
N SER A 195 18.86 -25.93 4.47
CA SER A 195 19.70 -26.11 5.64
C SER A 195 20.81 -25.05 5.70
N GLU A 196 21.39 -24.73 4.54
CA GLU A 196 22.37 -23.65 4.38
C GLU A 196 22.22 -22.97 3.00
N PRO A 197 21.74 -21.71 2.93
CA PRO A 197 21.78 -20.95 1.69
C PRO A 197 23.23 -20.50 1.37
N PRO A 198 23.56 -20.25 0.09
CA PRO A 198 24.89 -19.79 -0.30
C PRO A 198 25.27 -18.47 0.38
N GLN A 199 26.58 -18.25 0.58
CA GLN A 199 27.09 -17.11 1.34
C GLN A 199 26.52 -15.75 0.87
N PRO A 200 26.49 -15.41 -0.43
CA PRO A 200 25.95 -14.11 -0.85
C PRO A 200 24.45 -13.93 -0.55
N VAL A 201 23.69 -15.02 -0.53
CA VAL A 201 22.27 -15.00 -0.14
C VAL A 201 22.14 -14.79 1.37
N ARG A 202 22.97 -15.46 2.18
CA ARG A 202 23.03 -15.26 3.64
C ARG A 202 23.34 -13.80 3.99
N GLU A 203 24.39 -13.23 3.41
CA GLU A 203 24.78 -11.84 3.60
C GLU A 203 23.65 -10.87 3.20
N GLY A 204 22.95 -11.16 2.10
CA GLY A 204 21.78 -10.40 1.68
C GLY A 204 20.63 -10.44 2.70
N VAL A 205 20.34 -11.61 3.27
CA VAL A 205 19.32 -11.80 4.30
C VAL A 205 19.69 -11.05 5.59
N GLU A 206 20.93 -11.16 6.04
CA GLU A 206 21.44 -10.44 7.22
C GLU A 206 21.27 -8.93 7.07
N ARG A 207 21.68 -8.38 5.91
CA ARG A 207 21.50 -6.96 5.60
C ARG A 207 20.02 -6.54 5.59
N ILE A 208 19.14 -7.36 5.03
CA ILE A 208 17.69 -7.11 5.04
C ILE A 208 17.16 -7.04 6.49
N LEU A 209 17.59 -7.94 7.36
CA LEU A 209 17.22 -7.95 8.78
C LEU A 209 17.76 -6.71 9.52
N GLU A 210 18.98 -6.29 9.25
CA GLU A 210 19.57 -5.07 9.82
C GLU A 210 18.80 -3.80 9.39
N LEU A 211 18.43 -3.71 8.12
CA LEU A 211 17.60 -2.62 7.59
C LEU A 211 16.21 -2.58 8.24
N ALA A 212 15.64 -3.74 8.54
CA ALA A 212 14.39 -3.82 9.29
C ALA A 212 14.57 -3.35 10.74
N LYS A 213 15.65 -3.79 11.42
CA LYS A 213 15.98 -3.39 12.80
C LYS A 213 16.20 -1.87 12.93
N THR A 214 16.99 -1.26 12.05
CA THR A 214 17.22 0.20 12.07
C THR A 214 15.94 1.02 11.87
N ARG A 215 14.93 0.44 11.20
CA ARG A 215 13.58 1.02 11.11
C ARG A 215 12.71 0.74 12.33
N VAL A 216 12.85 -0.39 13.01
CA VAL A 216 12.20 -0.63 14.31
C VAL A 216 12.82 0.28 15.39
N SER A 217 14.11 0.62 15.26
CA SER A 217 14.78 1.66 16.06
C SER A 217 14.33 3.08 15.70
N LYS A 218 13.72 3.29 14.53
CA LYS A 218 12.74 4.37 14.31
C LYS A 218 11.38 3.94 14.90
N LYS A 219 11.38 3.60 16.20
CA LYS A 219 10.19 3.68 17.03
C LYS A 219 9.64 5.11 16.92
N PRO A 220 8.34 5.33 17.20
CA PRO A 220 7.82 6.68 17.38
C PRO A 220 8.79 7.41 18.32
N LEU A 221 9.19 8.62 17.95
CA LEU A 221 9.96 9.49 18.85
C LEU A 221 9.36 9.41 20.25
N PRO A 222 10.18 9.37 21.32
CA PRO A 222 9.67 9.51 22.68
C PRO A 222 8.77 10.74 22.71
N ILE A 223 7.57 10.55 23.24
CA ILE A 223 6.65 11.64 23.54
C ILE A 223 7.41 12.53 24.51
N VAL A 224 7.86 13.69 24.04
CA VAL A 224 8.31 14.74 24.93
C VAL A 224 7.04 15.41 25.42
N GLU A 225 6.60 15.02 26.61
CA GLU A 225 5.41 15.51 27.32
C GLU A 225 5.47 17.02 27.71
N ALA A 226 6.34 17.81 27.07
CA ALA A 226 6.59 19.20 27.45
C ALA A 226 6.16 20.27 26.41
N ALA A 227 5.50 19.89 25.30
CA ALA A 227 5.18 20.83 24.22
C ALA A 227 3.69 20.84 23.78
N VAL A 228 2.76 20.46 24.67
CA VAL A 228 1.33 20.34 24.31
C VAL A 228 0.72 21.68 23.89
N LYS A 229 1.25 22.82 24.35
CA LYS A 229 0.74 24.16 23.97
C LYS A 229 1.33 24.76 22.69
N SER A 230 2.56 24.39 22.28
CA SER A 230 3.19 24.94 21.06
C SER A 230 2.85 24.16 19.78
N SER A 231 2.06 23.08 19.88
CA SER A 231 1.76 22.19 18.77
C SER A 231 0.50 22.55 17.98
N GLU A 232 -0.50 23.19 18.60
CA GLU A 232 -1.77 23.54 17.93
C GLU A 232 -1.62 24.70 16.94
N GLU A 233 -0.67 25.60 17.17
CA GLU A 233 -0.33 26.68 16.23
C GLU A 233 0.11 26.16 14.87
N ALA A 234 0.74 24.98 14.84
CA ALA A 234 1.17 24.31 13.62
C ALA A 234 0.04 23.56 12.90
N TYR A 235 -1.19 23.53 13.43
CA TYR A 235 -2.30 22.83 12.79
C TYR A 235 -2.67 23.48 11.45
N PRO A 236 -3.01 22.66 10.43
CA PRO A 236 -3.58 23.17 9.19
C PRO A 236 -4.87 23.95 9.46
N PRO A 237 -5.19 25.00 8.67
CA PRO A 237 -6.41 25.78 8.83
C PRO A 237 -7.67 24.92 8.91
N CYS A 238 -7.78 23.90 8.05
CA CYS A 238 -8.90 22.97 8.07
C CYS A 238 -9.05 22.19 9.39
N ILE A 239 -7.94 21.82 10.04
CA ILE A 239 -7.99 21.10 11.32
C ILE A 239 -8.30 22.06 12.47
N LYS A 240 -7.74 23.28 12.44
CA LYS A 240 -8.04 24.32 13.44
C LYS A 240 -9.53 24.60 13.51
N THR A 241 -10.16 24.84 12.36
CA THR A 241 -11.61 25.07 12.31
C THR A 241 -12.39 23.88 12.85
N LEU A 242 -12.05 22.64 12.46
CA LEU A 242 -12.74 21.46 12.97
C LEU A 242 -12.62 21.30 14.49
N LEU A 243 -11.45 21.61 15.05
CA LEU A 243 -11.21 21.58 16.49
C LEU A 243 -12.02 22.67 17.21
N GLU A 244 -12.02 23.90 16.70
CA GLU A 244 -12.80 25.02 17.24
C GLU A 244 -14.30 24.72 17.21
N GLU A 245 -14.80 24.18 16.11
CA GLU A 245 -16.21 23.79 15.98
C GLU A 245 -16.59 22.67 16.97
N ALA A 246 -15.74 21.65 17.13
CA ALA A 246 -15.94 20.61 18.12
C ALA A 246 -15.96 21.17 19.56
N LEU A 247 -14.99 22.03 19.90
CA LEU A 247 -14.87 22.62 21.23
C LEU A 247 -16.00 23.59 21.56
N ALA A 248 -16.58 24.23 20.54
CA ALA A 248 -17.77 25.08 20.62
C ALA A 248 -19.09 24.27 20.67
N GLY A 249 -19.02 22.94 20.63
CA GLY A 249 -20.19 22.06 20.67
C GLY A 249 -21.05 22.10 19.41
N LYS A 250 -20.50 22.52 18.27
CA LYS A 250 -21.20 22.47 16.99
C LYS A 250 -21.28 21.03 16.48
N GLN A 251 -22.32 20.73 15.70
CA GLN A 251 -22.46 19.42 15.10
C GLN A 251 -21.42 19.21 13.99
N LEU A 252 -20.57 18.21 14.15
CA LEU A 252 -19.62 17.80 13.11
C LEU A 252 -20.18 16.65 12.26
N PRO A 253 -20.12 16.73 10.91
CA PRO A 253 -20.41 15.61 10.03
C PRO A 253 -19.47 14.42 10.26
N HIS A 254 -19.88 13.21 9.88
CA HIS A 254 -19.08 11.99 10.06
C HIS A 254 -17.66 12.11 9.50
N MET A 255 -17.51 12.67 8.29
CA MET A 255 -16.19 12.87 7.66
C MET A 255 -15.32 13.91 8.40
N ALA A 256 -15.93 14.90 9.02
CA ALA A 256 -15.22 15.89 9.85
C ALA A 256 -14.67 15.23 11.12
N ARG A 257 -15.48 14.43 11.81
CA ARG A 257 -15.06 13.66 13.00
C ARG A 257 -13.91 12.70 12.67
N PHE A 258 -14.05 11.94 11.57
CA PHE A 258 -13.00 11.04 11.12
C PHE A 258 -11.70 11.80 10.81
N THR A 259 -11.78 12.92 10.11
CA THR A 259 -10.62 13.75 9.75
C THR A 259 -9.91 14.28 11.01
N LEU A 260 -10.65 14.82 11.98
CA LEU A 260 -10.09 15.37 13.21
C LEU A 260 -9.44 14.26 14.06
N ALA A 261 -10.15 13.15 14.30
CA ALA A 261 -9.65 12.03 15.09
C ALA A 261 -8.39 11.40 14.48
N SER A 262 -8.43 11.08 13.18
CA SER A 262 -7.29 10.46 12.50
C SER A 262 -6.09 11.40 12.43
N PHE A 263 -6.29 12.71 12.29
CA PHE A 263 -5.21 13.70 12.37
C PHE A 263 -4.59 13.75 13.77
N MET A 264 -5.40 13.94 14.82
CA MET A 264 -4.94 14.01 16.21
C MET A 264 -4.16 12.76 16.62
N LEU A 265 -4.70 11.58 16.31
CA LEU A 265 -4.01 10.32 16.55
C LEU A 265 -2.70 10.24 15.76
N SER A 266 -2.66 10.71 14.51
CA SER A 266 -1.45 10.66 13.67
C SER A 266 -0.32 11.56 14.17
N ILE A 267 -0.63 12.64 14.91
CA ILE A 267 0.36 13.54 15.51
C ILE A 267 0.74 13.15 16.95
N GLY A 268 0.17 12.06 17.47
CA GLY A 268 0.57 11.48 18.76
C GLY A 268 -0.38 11.76 19.92
N LYS A 269 -1.55 12.36 19.68
CA LYS A 269 -2.58 12.50 20.72
C LYS A 269 -3.13 11.16 21.16
N SER A 270 -3.46 11.03 22.43
CA SER A 270 -4.06 9.83 23.00
C SER A 270 -5.53 9.66 22.59
N ILE A 271 -6.08 8.46 22.78
CA ILE A 271 -7.50 8.19 22.52
C ILE A 271 -8.39 9.03 23.44
N GLU A 272 -7.96 9.18 24.69
CA GLU A 272 -8.63 9.98 25.72
C GLU A 272 -8.68 11.45 25.31
N GLU A 273 -7.57 12.01 24.82
CA GLU A 273 -7.53 13.40 24.31
C GLU A 273 -8.50 13.60 23.14
N VAL A 274 -8.64 12.63 22.24
CA VAL A 274 -9.59 12.70 21.11
C VAL A 274 -11.03 12.59 21.58
N ILE A 275 -11.31 11.70 22.55
CA ILE A 275 -12.64 11.56 23.13
C ILE A 275 -13.06 12.83 23.86
N GLU A 276 -12.14 13.49 24.57
CA GLU A 276 -12.38 14.75 25.26
C GLU A 276 -12.89 15.84 24.29
N VAL A 277 -12.27 15.94 23.11
CA VAL A 277 -12.72 16.89 22.07
C VAL A 277 -14.14 16.59 21.61
N PHE A 278 -14.50 15.31 21.46
CA PHE A 278 -15.84 14.92 21.00
C PHE A 278 -16.92 14.94 22.08
N ARG A 279 -16.56 14.99 23.37
CA ARG A 279 -17.52 14.99 24.48
C ARG A 279 -18.50 16.17 24.42
N ARG A 280 -18.10 17.27 23.79
CA ARG A 280 -18.91 18.49 23.64
C ARG A 280 -19.88 18.43 22.47
N LEU A 281 -19.83 17.40 21.62
CA LEU A 281 -20.73 17.28 20.47
C LEU A 281 -22.17 16.96 20.92
N PRO A 282 -23.20 17.49 20.23
CA PRO A 282 -24.60 17.34 20.64
C PRO A 282 -25.10 15.88 20.72
N ASP A 283 -24.53 14.99 19.92
CA ASP A 283 -24.88 13.57 19.79
C ASP A 283 -23.80 12.63 20.35
N PHE A 284 -22.99 13.13 21.30
CA PHE A 284 -21.93 12.34 21.89
C PHE A 284 -22.46 11.10 22.62
N ASP A 285 -21.94 9.94 22.23
CA ASP A 285 -22.11 8.66 22.91
C ASP A 285 -20.71 8.11 23.20
N GLU A 286 -20.37 7.96 24.47
CA GLU A 286 -19.03 7.58 24.91
C GLU A 286 -18.62 6.20 24.38
N ARG A 287 -19.53 5.23 24.39
CA ARG A 287 -19.25 3.85 23.95
C ARG A 287 -18.99 3.82 22.45
N LYS A 288 -19.84 4.47 21.65
CA LYS A 288 -19.69 4.53 20.19
C LYS A 288 -18.45 5.32 19.80
N THR A 289 -18.19 6.44 20.47
CA THR A 289 -17.03 7.29 20.17
C THR A 289 -15.73 6.57 20.51
N LEU A 290 -15.63 5.94 21.68
CA LEU A 290 -14.48 5.14 22.07
C LEU A 290 -14.22 4.01 21.06
N TYR A 291 -15.27 3.30 20.64
CA TYR A 291 -15.15 2.25 19.62
C TYR A 291 -14.62 2.81 18.29
N HIS A 292 -15.18 3.92 17.80
CA HIS A 292 -14.73 4.56 16.56
C HIS A 292 -13.29 5.04 16.65
N VAL A 293 -12.89 5.69 17.74
CA VAL A 293 -11.53 6.23 17.92
C VAL A 293 -10.53 5.07 18.05
N LYS A 294 -10.84 4.00 18.80
CA LYS A 294 -10.01 2.78 18.85
C LYS A 294 -9.85 2.12 17.48
N HIS A 295 -10.90 2.12 16.67
CA HIS A 295 -10.82 1.60 15.31
C HIS A 295 -9.92 2.48 14.42
N ILE A 296 -10.01 3.80 14.53
CA ILE A 296 -9.13 4.76 13.81
C ILE A 296 -7.67 4.60 14.27
N ALA A 297 -7.44 4.41 15.57
CA ALA A 297 -6.11 4.20 16.15
C ALA A 297 -5.50 2.84 15.76
N GLY A 298 -6.31 1.90 15.26
CA GLY A 298 -5.88 0.55 14.92
C GLY A 298 -5.69 -0.36 16.14
N GLU A 299 -6.32 -0.03 17.28
CA GLU A 299 -6.28 -0.89 18.48
C GLU A 299 -7.23 -2.08 18.38
N ILE A 300 -8.30 -1.94 17.59
CA ILE A 300 -9.33 -2.97 17.38
C ILE A 300 -9.62 -3.18 15.90
N GLY A 301 -10.25 -4.30 15.56
CA GLY A 301 -10.54 -4.66 14.17
C GLY A 301 -9.29 -5.08 13.39
N ALA A 302 -9.13 -4.59 12.16
CA ALA A 302 -8.04 -4.99 11.24
C ALA A 302 -6.65 -4.40 11.59
N LYS A 303 -6.47 -3.89 12.82
CA LYS A 303 -5.27 -3.24 13.37
C LYS A 303 -4.62 -2.20 12.46
N THR A 304 -5.42 -1.58 11.59
CA THR A 304 -4.94 -0.58 10.62
C THR A 304 -5.09 0.79 11.26
N ARG A 305 -3.97 1.48 11.49
CA ARG A 305 -4.00 2.87 11.95
C ARG A 305 -4.35 3.79 10.78
N TYR A 306 -5.48 4.47 10.87
CA TYR A 306 -5.99 5.34 9.83
C TYR A 306 -5.32 6.72 9.88
N THR A 307 -5.04 7.27 8.71
CA THR A 307 -4.52 8.63 8.54
C THR A 307 -5.62 9.57 8.02
N PRO A 308 -5.51 10.88 8.25
CA PRO A 308 -6.50 11.82 7.77
C PRO A 308 -6.56 11.84 6.24
N PRO A 309 -7.72 12.20 5.64
CA PRO A 309 -7.85 12.33 4.20
C PRO A 309 -6.87 13.35 3.60
N ASN A 310 -6.51 13.17 2.34
CA ASN A 310 -5.68 14.12 1.60
C ASN A 310 -6.45 15.42 1.30
N CYS A 311 -5.74 16.50 0.92
CA CYS A 311 -6.36 17.80 0.69
C CYS A 311 -7.41 17.79 -0.42
N GLU A 312 -7.25 16.94 -1.43
CA GLU A 312 -8.24 16.79 -2.50
C GLU A 312 -9.56 16.21 -1.96
N THR A 313 -9.47 15.17 -1.14
CA THR A 313 -10.63 14.57 -0.47
C THR A 313 -11.29 15.57 0.49
N LEU A 314 -10.49 16.34 1.25
CA LEU A 314 -11.04 17.38 2.11
C LEU A 314 -11.78 18.46 1.32
N ARG A 315 -11.36 18.81 0.10
CA ARG A 315 -12.11 19.71 -0.78
C ARG A 315 -13.42 19.09 -1.23
N THR A 316 -13.42 17.82 -1.64
CA THR A 316 -14.65 17.10 -2.04
C THR A 316 -15.71 17.09 -0.94
N PHE A 317 -15.30 16.97 0.32
CA PHE A 317 -16.21 16.99 1.47
C PHE A 317 -16.45 18.38 2.06
N ASN A 318 -16.00 19.45 1.40
CA ASN A 318 -16.09 20.83 1.89
C ASN A 318 -15.45 21.07 3.28
N LEU A 319 -14.42 20.28 3.62
CA LEU A 319 -13.67 20.38 4.87
C LEU A 319 -12.36 21.18 4.72
N CYS A 320 -11.96 21.52 3.49
CA CYS A 320 -10.80 22.37 3.22
C CYS A 320 -11.19 23.85 3.30
N VAL A 321 -11.26 24.40 4.51
CA VAL A 321 -11.62 25.80 4.78
C VAL A 321 -10.39 26.70 4.98
N ALA A 322 -10.51 27.96 4.58
CA ALA A 322 -9.50 29.02 4.74
C ALA A 322 -8.05 28.60 4.37
N PRO A 323 -7.78 28.13 3.13
CA PRO A 323 -6.44 27.72 2.75
C PRO A 323 -5.47 28.91 2.70
N ASP A 324 -4.34 28.78 3.37
CA ASP A 324 -3.25 29.77 3.35
C ASP A 324 -2.20 29.48 2.26
N SER A 325 -1.10 30.25 2.28
CA SER A 325 0.01 30.10 1.32
C SER A 325 0.74 28.76 1.42
N LEU A 326 0.74 28.11 2.61
CA LEU A 326 1.35 26.80 2.80
C LEU A 326 0.46 25.68 2.24
N CYS A 327 -0.87 25.82 2.37
CA CYS A 327 -1.86 24.93 1.78
C CYS A 327 -1.73 24.78 0.26
N GLN A 328 -1.27 25.82 -0.44
CA GLN A 328 -1.06 25.78 -1.90
C GLN A 328 0.12 24.88 -2.32
N ARG A 329 1.06 24.62 -1.40
CA ARG A 329 2.31 23.90 -1.67
C ARG A 329 2.30 22.47 -1.14
N ILE A 330 1.20 22.02 -0.55
CA ILE A 330 1.07 20.71 0.10
C ILE A 330 -0.18 19.99 -0.42
N LYS A 331 -0.16 18.65 -0.30
CA LYS A 331 -1.27 17.78 -0.73
C LYS A 331 -1.94 17.02 0.43
N HIS A 332 -1.47 17.22 1.67
CA HIS A 332 -1.92 16.44 2.82
C HIS A 332 -1.80 17.22 4.14
N PRO A 333 -2.81 17.15 5.05
CA PRO A 333 -2.78 17.84 6.36
C PRO A 333 -1.55 17.53 7.22
N LEU A 334 -1.13 16.26 7.27
CA LEU A 334 0.11 15.88 7.99
C LEU A 334 1.38 16.48 7.38
N SER A 335 1.41 16.71 6.06
CA SER A 335 2.55 17.37 5.41
C SER A 335 2.61 18.85 5.74
N TYR A 336 1.45 19.51 5.83
CA TYR A 336 1.33 20.87 6.35
C TYR A 336 1.88 20.94 7.77
N TYR A 337 1.36 20.09 8.68
CA TYR A 337 1.72 20.09 10.09
C TYR A 337 3.23 19.95 10.31
N LYS A 338 3.86 18.99 9.61
CA LYS A 338 5.32 18.80 9.66
C LYS A 338 6.11 20.00 9.16
N ARG A 339 5.60 20.74 8.17
CA ARG A 339 6.28 21.90 7.60
C ARG A 339 6.09 23.14 8.48
N ALA A 340 4.92 23.31 9.08
CA ALA A 340 4.64 24.36 10.06
C ALA A 340 5.50 24.21 11.32
N LEU A 341 5.63 22.98 11.87
CA LEU A 341 6.51 22.70 13.01
C LEU A 341 7.99 23.04 12.73
N ARG A 342 8.45 22.86 11.48
CA ARG A 342 9.82 23.22 11.09
C ARG A 342 10.01 24.72 10.87
N GLY A 343 8.97 25.42 10.43
CA GLY A 343 8.99 26.88 10.25
C GLY A 343 8.95 27.65 11.55
N GLY A 344 8.26 27.14 12.58
CA GLY A 344 8.20 27.74 13.92
C GLY A 344 9.45 27.49 14.79
N ALA A 345 10.34 26.56 14.40
CA ALA A 345 11.60 26.30 15.09
C ALA A 345 12.75 27.23 14.63
N SER A 346 12.45 28.23 13.80
CA SER A 346 13.39 29.22 13.26
C SER A 346 12.98 30.66 13.63
N SER A 347 12.27 30.83 14.73
CA SER A 347 11.85 32.12 15.29
C SER A 347 12.29 32.23 16.74
#